data_AF-A0A6C0P9V2-F1
#
_entry.id   AF-A0A6C0P9V2-F1
#
_cell.length_a   1.000
_cell.length_b   1.000
_cell.length_c   1.000
_cell.angle_alpha   90.00
_cell.angle_beta   90.00
_cell.angle_gamma   90.00
#
_symmetry.space_group_name_H-M   'P 1'
#
loop_
_entity.id
_entity.type
_entity.pdbx_description
1 polymer ?
#
loop_
_entity_poly.entity_id
_entity_poly.type
_entity_poly.pdbx_seq_one_letter_code
_entity_poly.pdbx_strand_id
1 'polypeptide(L)'
;MTIAEVSERFGLSQDTLRYYERIGLIPPVNRNRSGNREYTEEDLKWVDFIKCMRQSAGLPVEALIEYVALFQQGDDTLVTRKELLIEQRDRLAVKVEEMTNTFIRLNDKIARYEQTIVLKEKHYTRMINFLW
;
A
#
# COMPACT_ATOMS: atom_id res chain seq x y z
N MET A 1 -11.28 -15.72 -14.10
CA MET A 1 -10.36 -16.31 -13.11
C MET A 1 -11.13 -16.73 -11.86
N THR A 2 -10.79 -17.87 -11.28
CA THR A 2 -11.35 -18.31 -10.00
C THR A 2 -10.77 -17.50 -8.84
N ILE A 3 -11.44 -17.50 -7.68
CA ILE A 3 -10.92 -16.81 -6.49
C ILE A 3 -9.56 -17.34 -6.02
N ALA A 4 -9.27 -18.63 -6.26
CA ALA A 4 -7.97 -19.22 -5.92
C ALA A 4 -6.85 -18.65 -6.81
N GLU A 5 -7.09 -18.54 -8.11
CA GLU A 5 -6.12 -17.96 -9.05
C GLU A 5 -5.87 -16.47 -8.77
N VAL A 6 -6.92 -15.70 -8.43
CA VAL A 6 -6.78 -14.29 -8.04
C VAL A 6 -6.03 -14.15 -6.73
N SER A 7 -6.30 -15.04 -5.75
CA SER A 7 -5.60 -15.09 -4.47
C SER A 7 -4.09 -15.26 -4.66
N GLU A 8 -3.69 -16.20 -5.52
CA GLU A 8 -2.28 -16.44 -5.86
C GLU A 8 -1.67 -15.26 -6.62
N ARG A 9 -2.33 -14.79 -7.69
CA ARG A 9 -1.84 -13.69 -8.54
C ARG A 9 -1.56 -12.42 -7.75
N PHE A 10 -2.43 -12.07 -6.81
CA PHE A 10 -2.32 -10.83 -6.04
C PHE A 10 -1.73 -11.03 -4.64
N GLY A 11 -1.40 -12.26 -4.22
CA GLY A 11 -0.92 -12.54 -2.88
C GLY A 11 -1.90 -12.12 -1.78
N LEU A 12 -3.21 -12.23 -2.06
CA LEU A 12 -4.27 -11.93 -1.11
C LEU A 12 -4.91 -13.24 -0.68
N SER A 13 -5.28 -13.39 0.59
CA SER A 13 -6.06 -14.57 0.98
C SER A 13 -7.43 -14.54 0.29
N GLN A 14 -7.99 -15.71 0.01
CA GLN A 14 -9.34 -15.77 -0.56
C GLN A 14 -10.38 -15.11 0.38
N ASP A 15 -10.17 -15.16 1.70
CA ASP A 15 -11.04 -14.49 2.67
C ASP A 15 -10.90 -12.98 2.62
N THR A 16 -9.71 -12.46 2.33
CA THR A 16 -9.51 -11.03 2.04
C THR A 16 -10.30 -10.60 0.82
N LEU A 17 -10.29 -11.39 -0.26
CA LEU A 17 -11.07 -11.09 -1.46
C LEU A 17 -12.58 -11.11 -1.19
N ARG A 18 -13.08 -12.13 -0.46
CA ARG A 18 -14.48 -12.18 -0.01
C ARG A 18 -14.83 -11.01 0.89
N TYR A 19 -13.91 -10.61 1.76
CA TYR A 19 -14.08 -9.47 2.63
C TYR A 19 -14.19 -8.18 1.84
N TYR A 20 -13.29 -7.95 0.87
CA TYR A 20 -13.31 -6.74 0.03
C TYR A 20 -14.62 -6.59 -0.72
N GLU A 21 -15.11 -7.66 -1.34
CA GLU A 21 -16.42 -7.65 -1.99
C GLU A 21 -17.54 -7.38 -0.97
N ARG A 22 -17.53 -8.07 0.19
CA ARG A 22 -18.58 -7.96 1.20
C ARG A 22 -18.76 -6.54 1.75
N ILE A 23 -17.67 -5.80 1.91
CA ILE A 23 -17.73 -4.42 2.43
C ILE A 23 -17.84 -3.38 1.32
N GLY A 24 -17.90 -3.78 0.05
CA GLY A 24 -18.01 -2.86 -1.08
C GLY A 24 -16.71 -2.16 -1.46
N LEU A 25 -15.55 -2.73 -1.11
CA LEU A 25 -14.25 -2.24 -1.59
C LEU A 25 -14.00 -2.61 -3.05
N ILE A 26 -14.60 -3.69 -3.54
CA ILE A 26 -14.65 -3.99 -4.97
C ILE A 26 -16.11 -4.17 -5.38
N PRO A 27 -16.46 -3.93 -6.66
CA PRO A 27 -17.78 -4.25 -7.16
C PRO A 27 -18.15 -5.73 -6.96
N PRO A 28 -19.45 -6.07 -6.89
CA PRO A 28 -19.92 -7.45 -6.82
C PRO A 28 -19.34 -8.28 -7.98
N VAL A 29 -18.76 -9.44 -7.65
CA VAL A 29 -18.11 -10.30 -8.65
C VAL A 29 -19.15 -11.26 -9.21
N ASN A 30 -19.13 -11.44 -10.53
CA ASN A 30 -20.01 -12.38 -11.20
C ASN A 30 -19.80 -13.81 -10.71
N ARG A 31 -20.85 -14.63 -10.82
CA ARG A 31 -20.81 -16.04 -10.49
C ARG A 31 -21.04 -16.89 -11.73
N ASN A 32 -20.25 -17.94 -11.87
CA ASN A 32 -20.44 -18.92 -12.93
C ASN A 32 -21.66 -19.83 -12.63
N ARG A 33 -21.97 -20.73 -13.57
CA ARG A 33 -23.13 -21.66 -13.48
C ARG A 33 -23.11 -22.55 -12.23
N SER A 34 -21.94 -22.81 -11.66
CA SER A 34 -21.77 -23.60 -10.44
C SER A 34 -21.89 -22.76 -9.15
N GLY A 35 -22.18 -21.46 -9.27
CA GLY A 35 -22.31 -20.53 -8.14
C GLY A 35 -20.99 -19.97 -7.61
N ASN A 36 -19.87 -20.31 -8.24
CA ASN A 36 -18.53 -19.87 -7.84
C ASN A 36 -18.20 -18.50 -8.45
N ARG A 37 -17.45 -17.67 -7.71
CA ARG A 37 -16.98 -16.37 -8.21
C ARG A 37 -16.06 -16.53 -9.41
N GLU A 38 -16.33 -15.75 -10.45
CA GLU A 38 -15.58 -15.69 -11.68
C GLU A 38 -15.19 -14.24 -11.96
N TYR A 39 -13.92 -13.94 -11.73
CA TYR A 39 -13.35 -12.61 -11.89
C TYR A 39 -13.03 -12.35 -13.37
N THR A 40 -13.53 -11.23 -13.87
CA THR A 40 -13.21 -10.65 -15.17
C THR A 40 -11.97 -9.77 -15.07
N GLU A 41 -11.38 -9.38 -16.21
CA GLU A 41 -10.23 -8.46 -16.22
C GLU A 41 -10.52 -7.13 -15.51
N GLU A 42 -11.76 -6.63 -15.58
CA GLU A 42 -12.15 -5.41 -14.88
C GLU A 42 -12.14 -5.60 -13.36
N ASP A 43 -12.61 -6.75 -12.87
CA ASP A 43 -12.54 -7.09 -11.45
C ASP A 43 -11.10 -7.17 -10.96
N LEU A 44 -10.18 -7.67 -11.80
CA LEU A 44 -8.75 -7.74 -11.46
C LEU A 44 -8.13 -6.35 -11.34
N LYS A 45 -8.54 -5.38 -12.17
CA LYS A 45 -8.09 -3.99 -12.02
C LYS A 45 -8.57 -3.39 -10.71
N TRP A 46 -9.81 -3.69 -10.29
CA TRP A 46 -10.33 -3.26 -8.98
C TRP A 46 -9.54 -3.88 -7.83
N VAL A 47 -9.25 -5.18 -7.90
CA VAL A 47 -8.43 -5.86 -6.88
C VAL A 47 -7.04 -5.23 -6.79
N ASP A 48 -6.38 -4.98 -7.91
CA ASP A 48 -5.06 -4.35 -7.95
C ASP A 48 -5.07 -2.93 -7.37
N PHE A 49 -6.05 -2.12 -7.79
CA PHE A 49 -6.22 -0.75 -7.32
C PHE A 49 -6.42 -0.70 -5.80
N ILE A 50 -7.35 -1.50 -5.27
CA ILE A 50 -7.66 -1.53 -3.84
C ILE A 50 -6.49 -2.08 -3.02
N LYS A 51 -5.81 -3.11 -3.54
CA LYS A 51 -4.60 -3.63 -2.91
C LYS A 51 -3.55 -2.52 -2.77
N CYS A 52 -3.27 -1.79 -3.85
CA CYS A 52 -2.30 -0.70 -3.85
C CYS A 52 -2.72 0.40 -2.85
N MET A 53 -3.97 0.87 -2.91
CA MET A 53 -4.45 1.97 -2.06
C MET A 53 -4.46 1.62 -0.57
N ARG A 54 -4.87 0.40 -0.22
CA ARG A 54 -4.92 -0.02 1.19
C ARG A 54 -3.57 -0.42 1.74
N GLN A 55 -2.83 -1.28 1.05
CA GLN A 55 -1.63 -1.91 1.60
C GLN A 55 -0.39 -1.03 1.43
N SER A 56 -0.24 -0.40 0.26
CA SER A 56 0.96 0.39 -0.05
C SER A 56 0.81 1.82 0.44
N ALA A 57 -0.33 2.46 0.16
CA ALA A 57 -0.55 3.88 0.48
C ALA A 57 -1.25 4.12 1.82
N GLY A 58 -1.85 3.09 2.43
CA GLY A 58 -2.50 3.21 3.73
C GLY A 58 -3.71 4.16 3.73
N LEU A 59 -4.47 4.18 2.63
CA LEU A 59 -5.72 4.94 2.55
C LEU A 59 -6.80 4.29 3.45
N PRO A 60 -7.69 5.12 4.05
CA PRO A 60 -8.79 4.63 4.87
C PRO A 60 -9.75 3.78 4.05
N VAL A 61 -10.27 2.71 4.67
CA VAL A 61 -11.20 1.77 4.02
C VAL A 61 -12.47 2.47 3.59
N GLU A 62 -12.95 3.37 4.44
CA GLU A 62 -14.21 4.07 4.30
C GLU A 62 -14.24 4.94 3.05
N ALA A 63 -13.15 5.67 2.77
CA ALA A 63 -13.04 6.48 1.56
C ALA A 63 -13.01 5.64 0.27
N LEU A 64 -12.41 4.45 0.32
CA LEU A 64 -12.38 3.55 -0.82
C LEU A 64 -13.74 2.89 -1.08
N ILE A 65 -14.49 2.55 -0.02
CA ILE A 65 -15.88 2.08 -0.14
C ILE A 65 -16.75 3.18 -0.75
N GLU A 66 -16.61 4.42 -0.27
CA GLU A 66 -17.34 5.57 -0.82
C GLU A 66 -17.03 5.78 -2.31
N TYR A 67 -15.75 5.71 -2.69
CA TYR A 67 -15.34 5.80 -4.09
C TYR A 67 -16.00 4.73 -4.98
N VAL A 68 -16.02 3.48 -4.53
CA VAL A 68 -16.65 2.36 -5.27
C VAL A 68 -18.17 2.55 -5.35
N ALA A 69 -18.80 3.00 -4.27
CA ALA A 69 -20.23 3.29 -4.26
C ALA A 69 -20.61 4.42 -5.22
N LEU A 70 -19.79 5.48 -5.30
CA LEU A 70 -19.95 6.55 -6.29
C LEU A 70 -19.73 6.02 -7.71
N PHE A 71 -18.73 5.16 -7.92
CA PHE A 71 -18.47 4.56 -9.22
C PHE A 71 -19.66 3.78 -9.76
N GLN A 72 -20.34 3.01 -8.89
CA GLN A 72 -21.52 2.23 -9.27
C GLN A 72 -22.74 3.07 -9.66
N GLN A 73 -22.78 4.35 -9.27
CA GLN A 73 -23.84 5.29 -9.68
C GLN A 73 -23.65 5.81 -11.12
N GLY A 74 -22.53 5.48 -11.78
CA GLY A 74 -22.28 5.88 -13.16
C GLY A 74 -21.73 7.31 -13.28
N ASP A 75 -21.89 7.90 -14.46
CA ASP A 75 -21.13 9.09 -14.86
C ASP A 75 -21.54 10.39 -14.14
N ASP A 76 -22.72 10.42 -13.52
CA ASP A 76 -23.20 11.58 -12.75
C ASP A 76 -22.28 11.91 -11.55
N THR A 77 -21.50 10.95 -11.07
CA THR A 77 -20.60 11.12 -9.93
C THR A 77 -19.14 11.38 -10.31
N LEU A 78 -18.82 11.56 -11.60
CA LEU A 78 -17.42 11.70 -12.06
C LEU A 78 -16.67 12.83 -11.33
N VAL A 79 -17.32 13.96 -11.10
CA VAL A 79 -16.74 15.12 -10.40
C VAL A 79 -16.46 14.77 -8.94
N THR A 80 -17.45 14.23 -8.23
CA THR A 80 -17.33 13.83 -6.81
C THR A 80 -16.26 12.76 -6.62
N ARG A 81 -16.19 11.76 -7.50
CA ARG A 81 -15.14 10.73 -7.49
C ARG A 81 -13.75 11.35 -7.63
N LYS A 82 -13.58 12.28 -8.56
CA LYS A 82 -12.31 12.98 -8.77
C LYS A 82 -11.92 13.80 -7.54
N GLU A 83 -12.85 14.52 -6.94
CA GLU A 83 -12.60 15.32 -5.74
C GLU A 83 -12.16 14.45 -4.55
N LEU A 84 -12.84 13.32 -4.32
CA LEU A 84 -12.46 12.36 -3.28
C LEU A 84 -11.02 11.86 -3.50
N LEU A 85 -10.65 11.51 -4.75
CA LEU A 85 -9.30 11.06 -5.06
C LEU A 85 -8.24 12.16 -4.86
N ILE A 86 -8.56 13.41 -5.19
CA ILE A 86 -7.68 14.57 -4.94
C ILE A 86 -7.44 14.72 -3.43
N GLU A 87 -8.49 14.65 -2.62
CA GLU A 87 -8.36 14.73 -1.17
C GLU A 87 -7.47 13.61 -0.62
N GLN A 88 -7.68 12.37 -1.04
CA GLN A 88 -6.84 11.25 -0.57
C GLN A 88 -5.39 11.37 -1.05
N ARG A 89 -5.16 11.88 -2.27
CA ARG A 89 -3.81 12.18 -2.78
C ARG A 89 -3.12 13.23 -1.91
N ASP A 90 -3.80 14.31 -1.56
CA ASP A 90 -3.20 15.40 -0.79
C ASP A 90 -2.85 14.94 0.63
N ARG A 91 -3.71 14.12 1.25
CA ARG A 91 -3.40 13.43 2.52
C ARG A 91 -2.19 12.50 2.40
N LEU A 92 -2.08 11.75 1.31
CA LEU A 92 -0.93 10.88 1.06
C LEU A 92 0.36 11.67 0.85
N ALA A 93 0.30 12.81 0.17
CA ALA A 93 1.46 13.67 -0.05
C ALA A 93 2.09 14.16 1.27
N VAL A 94 1.26 14.54 2.24
CA VAL A 94 1.73 14.92 3.59
C VAL A 94 2.45 13.75 4.27
N LYS A 95 1.87 12.54 4.21
CA LYS A 95 2.53 11.34 4.78
C LYS A 95 3.86 11.02 4.12
N VAL A 96 3.95 11.19 2.79
CA VAL A 96 5.19 10.99 2.03
C VAL A 96 6.25 11.96 2.53
N GLU A 97 5.92 13.25 2.68
CA GLU A 97 6.84 14.25 3.20
C GLU A 97 7.34 13.91 4.61
N GLU A 98 6.43 13.54 5.52
CA GLU A 98 6.78 13.11 6.89
C GLU A 98 7.70 11.88 6.90
N MET A 99 7.41 10.89 6.06
CA MET A 99 8.22 9.68 5.91
C MET A 99 9.60 9.99 5.34
N THR A 100 9.70 10.86 4.33
CA THR A 100 10.97 11.31 3.76
C THR A 100 11.81 12.04 4.80
N ASN A 101 11.22 12.96 5.56
CA ASN A 101 11.92 13.67 6.63
C ASN A 101 12.43 12.72 7.71
N THR A 102 11.63 11.71 8.07
CA THR A 102 12.01 10.67 9.02
C THR A 102 13.17 9.83 8.49
N PHE A 103 13.10 9.43 7.22
CA PHE A 103 14.15 8.66 6.54
C PHE A 103 15.49 9.42 6.54
N ILE A 104 15.48 10.72 6.23
CA ILE A 104 16.68 11.56 6.27
C ILE A 104 17.29 11.57 7.68
N ARG A 105 16.48 11.77 8.73
CA ARG A 105 16.96 11.78 10.12
C ARG A 105 17.58 10.43 10.54
N LEU A 106 17.03 9.32 10.07
CA LEU A 106 17.60 7.99 10.31
C LEU A 106 18.97 7.85 9.65
N ASN A 107 19.11 8.29 8.39
CA ASN A 107 20.40 8.26 7.69
C ASN A 107 21.45 9.11 8.39
N ASP A 108 21.10 10.33 8.83
CA ASP A 108 22.00 11.18 9.60
C ASP A 108 22.47 10.49 10.90
N LYS A 109 21.56 9.78 11.57
CA LYS A 109 21.89 9.07 12.81
C LYS A 109 22.81 7.88 12.55
N ILE A 110 22.57 7.11 11.49
CA ILE A 110 23.41 6.00 11.06
C ILE A 110 24.82 6.49 10.72
N ALA A 111 24.95 7.54 9.89
CA ALA A 111 26.24 8.10 9.51
C ALA A 111 27.08 8.57 10.72
N ARG A 112 26.44 9.13 11.75
CA ARG A 112 27.12 9.51 13.00
C ARG A 112 27.68 8.29 13.75
N TYR A 113 26.96 7.17 13.76
CA TYR A 113 27.46 5.94 14.36
C TYR A 113 28.63 5.36 13.56
N GLU A 114 28.54 5.34 12.24
CA GLU A 114 29.63 4.88 11.37
C GLU A 114 30.93 5.66 11.63
N GLN A 115 30.85 7.00 11.71
CA GLN A 115 32.00 7.84 12.06
C GLN A 115 32.56 7.49 13.44
N THR A 116 31.69 7.29 14.43
CA THR A 116 32.11 6.94 15.80
C THR A 116 32.79 5.58 15.87
N ILE A 117 32.26 4.59 15.14
CA ILE A 117 32.82 3.24 15.04
C ILE A 117 34.21 3.30 14.40
N VAL A 118 34.34 3.98 13.25
CA VAL A 118 35.62 4.16 12.55
C VAL A 118 36.65 4.86 13.44
N LEU A 119 36.25 5.87 14.22
CA LEU A 119 37.15 6.56 15.15
C LEU A 119 37.63 5.63 16.27
N LYS A 120 36.74 4.81 16.84
CA LYS A 120 37.11 3.83 17.87
C LYS A 120 38.04 2.74 17.33
N GLU A 121 37.79 2.24 16.12
CA GLU A 121 38.65 1.26 15.46
C GLU A 121 40.06 1.83 15.21
N LYS A 122 40.16 3.05 14.67
CA LYS A 122 41.45 3.73 14.46
C LYS A 122 42.21 3.96 15.77
N HIS A 123 41.51 4.30 16.84
CA HIS A 123 42.12 4.43 18.17
C HIS A 123 42.68 3.10 18.67
N TYR A 124 41.92 2.01 18.52
CA TYR A 124 42.35 0.67 18.94
C TYR A 124 43.57 0.18 18.16
N THR A 125 43.59 0.36 16.82
CA THR A 125 44.72 -0.01 15.96
C THR A 125 45.99 0.78 16.31
N ARG A 126 45.88 2.08 16.58
CA ARG A 126 47.03 2.90 17.03
C ARG A 126 47.57 2.45 18.39
N MET A 127 46.68 2.05 19.30
CA MET A 127 47.07 1.61 20.64
C MET A 127 47.81 0.26 20.59
N ILE A 128 47.37 -0.68 19.75
CA ILE A 128 48.07 -1.95 19.52
C ILE A 128 49.46 -1.71 18.92
N ASN A 129 49.59 -0.82 17.94
CA ASN A 129 50.88 -0.51 17.29
C ASN A 129 51.87 0.25 18.20
N PHE A 130 51.46 0.74 19.37
CA PHE A 130 52.32 1.38 20.36
C PHE A 130 52.74 0.42 21.49
N LEU A 131 52.15 -0.76 21.56
CA LEU A 131 52.38 -1.77 22.61
C LEU A 131 53.27 -2.93 22.16
N TRP A 132 53.86 -2.82 20.96
CA TRP A 132 54.85 -3.73 20.36
C TRP A 132 55.95 -2.89 19.70
#